data_AF-A0A7W7VTZ1-F1
#
_entry.id   AF-A0A7W7VTZ1-F1
#
_cell.length_a   1.000
_cell.length_b   1.000
_cell.length_c   1.000
_cell.angle_alpha   90.00
_cell.angle_beta   90.00
_cell.angle_gamma   90.00
#
_symmetry.space_group_name_H-M   'P 1'
#
loop_
_entity.id
_entity.type
_entity.pdbx_description
1 polymer ?
#
loop_
_entity_poly.entity_id
_entity_poly.type
_entity_poly.pdbx_seq_one_letter_code
_entity_poly.pdbx_strand_id
1 'polypeptide(L)' 'MSAEEVVVSVDTARCVGTGLCAATAPADLELGPDGRARPRRARSTEVGELTEAAELCPMEAIAVHRAATGEQIAPLW' A
#
# COMPACT_ATOMS: atom_id res chain seq x y z
N MET A 1 17.46 -8.40 -14.65
CA MET A 1 16.91 -8.43 -13.28
C MET A 1 15.44 -8.14 -13.42
N SER A 2 14.58 -9.14 -13.29
CA SER A 2 13.13 -8.92 -13.35
C SER A 2 12.75 -8.07 -12.15
N ALA A 3 12.13 -6.90 -12.38
CA ALA A 3 11.61 -6.09 -11.28
C ALA A 3 10.48 -6.88 -10.62
N GLU A 4 10.52 -7.02 -9.30
CA GLU A 4 9.48 -7.68 -8.54
C GLU A 4 8.23 -6.80 -8.52
N GLU A 5 7.14 -7.29 -9.10
CA GLU A 5 5.85 -6.59 -9.03
C GLU A 5 5.08 -6.96 -7.76
N VAL A 6 4.41 -5.96 -7.20
CA VAL A 6 3.54 -6.08 -6.03
C VAL A 6 2.16 -5.51 -6.29
N VAL A 7 1.18 -6.02 -5.55
CA VAL A 7 -0.18 -5.50 -5.48
C VAL A 7 -0.40 -4.94 -4.08
N VAL A 8 -0.94 -3.71 -4.02
CA VAL A 8 -1.30 -3.07 -2.76
C VAL A 8 -2.82 -3.08 -2.59
N SER A 9 -3.28 -3.41 -1.39
CA SER A 9 -4.69 -3.38 -1.02
C SER A 9 -4.90 -2.47 0.19
N VAL A 10 -6.03 -1.77 0.20
CA VAL A 10 -6.45 -0.92 1.32
C VAL A 10 -7.78 -1.40 1.88
N ASP A 11 -7.81 -1.72 3.18
CA ASP A 11 -9.03 -1.94 3.94
C ASP A 11 -9.66 -0.58 4.31
N THR A 12 -10.71 -0.20 3.58
CA THR A 12 -11.40 1.08 3.78
C THR A 12 -12.24 1.13 5.05
N ALA A 13 -12.53 0.00 5.70
CA ALA A 13 -13.20 -0.05 6.99
C ALA A 13 -12.24 0.28 8.15
N ARG A 14 -10.96 -0.09 8.01
CA ARG A 14 -9.89 0.25 8.97
C ARG A 14 -9.26 1.61 8.72
N CYS A 15 -9.16 2.01 7.46
CA CYS A 15 -8.53 3.26 7.08
C CYS A 15 -9.25 4.45 7.73
N VAL A 16 -8.51 5.28 8.48
CA VAL A 16 -9.04 6.52 9.10
C VAL A 16 -8.60 7.78 8.38
N GLY A 17 -7.91 7.65 7.24
CA GLY A 17 -7.56 8.79 6.39
C GLY A 17 -6.42 9.66 6.91
N THR A 18 -5.41 9.08 7.57
CA THR A 18 -4.26 9.85 8.11
C THR A 18 -3.43 10.54 7.02
N GLY A 19 -3.46 10.02 5.79
CA GLY A 19 -2.70 10.55 4.66
C GLY A 19 -1.21 10.16 4.63
N LEU A 20 -0.69 9.47 5.65
CA LEU A 20 0.72 9.07 5.72
C LEU A 20 1.15 8.25 4.51
N CYS A 21 0.34 7.28 4.11
CA CYS A 21 0.63 6.43 2.96
C CYS A 21 0.74 7.19 1.64
N ALA A 22 -0.06 8.25 1.46
CA ALA A 22 -0.01 9.11 0.27
C ALA A 22 1.22 10.04 0.30
N ALA A 23 1.79 10.32 1.47
CA ALA A 23 3.04 11.05 1.62
C ALA A 23 4.27 10.13 1.41
N THR A 24 4.19 8.89 1.89
CA THR A 24 5.28 7.89 1.79
C THR A 24 5.40 7.30 0.38
N ALA A 25 4.28 6.92 -0.24
CA ALA A 25 4.25 6.30 -1.57
C ALA A 25 3.32 7.06 -2.54
N PRO A 26 3.60 8.35 -2.84
CA PRO A 26 2.70 9.21 -3.61
C PRO A 26 2.45 8.74 -5.04
N ALA A 27 3.39 7.97 -5.61
CA ALA A 27 3.26 7.36 -6.93
C ALA A 27 2.20 6.24 -6.97
N ASP A 28 1.94 5.62 -5.82
CA ASP A 28 1.13 4.41 -5.69
C ASP A 28 -0.13 4.58 -4.86
N LEU A 29 -0.15 5.51 -3.92
CA LEU A 29 -1.24 5.70 -2.98
C LEU A 29 -1.69 7.16 -2.99
N GLU A 30 -3.00 7.33 -2.86
CA GLU A 30 -3.59 8.66 -2.70
C GLU A 30 -4.73 8.62 -1.69
N LEU A 31 -5.07 9.79 -1.14
CA LEU A 31 -6.28 9.96 -0.36
C LEU A 31 -7.43 10.35 -1.31
N GLY A 32 -8.46 9.52 -1.36
CA GLY A 32 -9.66 9.78 -2.14
C GLY A 32 -10.50 10.94 -1.56
N PRO A 33 -11.49 11.42 -2.33
CA PRO A 33 -12.41 12.47 -1.88
C PRO A 33 -13.29 12.04 -0.69
N ASP A 34 -13.39 10.74 -0.43
CA ASP A 34 -14.04 10.13 0.73
C ASP A 34 -13.14 10.10 1.99
N GLY A 35 -11.92 10.63 1.89
CA GLY A 35 -10.95 10.60 2.97
C GLY A 35 -10.38 9.21 3.24
N ARG A 36 -10.46 8.28 2.28
CA ARG A 36 -9.87 6.94 2.38
C ARG A 36 -8.70 6.79 1.43
N ALA A 37 -7.68 6.05 1.88
CA ALA A 37 -6.55 5.74 1.02
C ALA A 37 -6.99 4.80 -0.11
N ARG A 38 -6.43 4.98 -1.30
CA ARG A 38 -6.68 4.11 -2.45
C ARG A 38 -5.42 3.92 -3.30
N PRO A 39 -5.21 2.73 -3.90
CA PRO A 39 -4.16 2.52 -4.89
C PRO A 39 -4.41 3.34 -6.15
N ARG A 40 -3.35 3.96 -6.70
CA ARG A 40 -3.36 4.64 -8.00
C ARG A 40 -3.26 3.66 -9.17
N ARG A 41 -2.59 2.52 -8.96
CA ARG A 41 -2.36 1.48 -9.96
C ARG A 41 -2.54 0.09 -9.35
N ALA A 42 -2.88 -0.87 -10.20
CA ALA A 42 -3.14 -2.25 -9.78
C ALA A 42 -1.86 -3.03 -9.41
N ARG A 43 -0.72 -2.64 -9.99
CA ARG A 43 0.59 -3.26 -9.81
C ARG A 43 1.66 -2.19 -9.74
N SER A 44 2.69 -2.44 -8.95
CA SER A 44 3.83 -1.53 -8.76
C SER A 44 5.14 -2.31 -8.67
N THR A 45 6.24 -1.66 -9.02
CA THR A 45 7.61 -2.13 -8.75
C THR A 45 8.24 -1.43 -7.54
N GLU A 46 7.56 -0.44 -6.94
CA GLU A 46 8.03 0.34 -5.80
C GLU A 46 7.79 -0.40 -4.48
N VAL A 47 8.38 -1.60 -4.36
CA VAL A 47 8.17 -2.49 -3.20
C VAL A 47 8.57 -1.81 -1.90
N GLY A 48 9.65 -1.03 -1.91
CA GLY A 48 10.17 -0.33 -0.73
C GLY A 48 9.19 0.71 -0.18
N GLU A 49 8.79 1.69 -1.00
CA GLU A 49 7.86 2.75 -0.57
C GLU A 49 6.50 2.17 -0.15
N LEU A 50 6.01 1.15 -0.85
CA LEU A 50 4.76 0.48 -0.49
C LEU A 50 4.84 -0.29 0.82
N THR A 51 5.98 -0.95 1.08
CA THR A 51 6.23 -1.65 2.35
C THR A 51 6.29 -0.66 3.51
N GLU A 52 7.04 0.43 3.34
CA GLU A 52 7.12 1.51 4.34
C GLU A 52 5.74 2.14 4.60
N ALA A 53 4.95 2.38 3.55
CA ALA A 53 3.59 2.91 3.69
C ALA A 53 2.65 1.95 4.46
N ALA A 54 2.84 0.64 4.31
CA ALA A 54 2.09 -0.37 5.06
C ALA A 54 2.50 -0.40 6.53
N GLU A 55 3.81 -0.35 6.83
CA GLU A 55 4.35 -0.33 8.19
C GLU A 55 4.00 0.95 8.97
N LEU A 56 3.98 2.10 8.28
CA LEU A 56 3.63 3.39 8.89
C LEU A 56 2.11 3.57 9.08
N CYS A 57 1.28 2.66 8.56
CA CYS A 57 -0.17 2.77 8.69
C CYS A 57 -0.62 2.46 10.13
N PRO A 58 -1.11 3.45 10.91
CA PRO A 58 -1.42 3.21 12.33
C PRO A 58 -2.62 2.28 12.56
N MET A 59 -3.42 2.06 11.51
CA MET A 59 -4.61 1.22 11.53
C MET A 59 -4.39 -0.12 10.82
N GLU A 60 -3.17 -0.37 10.32
CA GLU A 60 -2.81 -1.58 9.56
C GLU A 60 -3.80 -1.84 8.42
N ALA A 61 -4.22 -0.76 7.76
CA ALA A 61 -5.22 -0.79 6.72
C ALA A 61 -4.62 -1.11 5.35
N ILE A 62 -3.30 -1.23 5.24
CA ILE A 62 -2.60 -1.41 3.97
C ILE A 62 -1.86 -2.73 4.02
N ALA A 63 -1.98 -3.52 2.95
CA ALA A 63 -1.20 -4.73 2.77
C ALA A 63 -0.58 -4.76 1.38
N VAL A 64 0.65 -5.27 1.31
CA VAL A 64 1.45 -5.40 0.09
C VAL A 64 1.69 -6.88 -0.15
N HIS A 65 1.40 -7.34 -1.37
CA HIS A 65 1.55 -8.74 -1.76
C HIS A 65 2.39 -8.88 -3.01
N ARG A 66 3.20 -9.93 -3.10
CA ARG A 66 3.92 -10.30 -4.33
C ARG A 66 2.89 -10.61 -5.42
N ALA A 67 2.96 -9.90 -6.55
CA ALA A 67 1.96 -10.02 -7.59
C ALA A 67 1.95 -11.39 -8.29
N ALA A 68 3.05 -12.13 -8.20
CA ALA A 68 3.20 -13.47 -8.78
C ALA A 68 2.64 -14.59 -7.90
N THR A 69 2.70 -14.46 -6.58
CA THR A 69 2.38 -15.56 -5.64
C THR A 69 1.22 -15.24 -4.70
N GLY A 70 0.87 -13.97 -4.54
CA GLY A 70 -0.08 -13.52 -3.52
C GLY A 70 0.48 -13.53 -2.09
N GLU A 71 1.77 -13.83 -1.92
CA GLU A 71 2.43 -13.80 -0.61
C GLU A 71 2.47 -12.37 -0.06
N GLN A 72 2.06 -12.19 1.20
CA GLN A 72 2.14 -10.89 1.87
C GLN A 72 3.59 -10.55 2.19
N ILE A 73 4.02 -9.39 1.70
CA ILE A 73 5.36 -8.82 1.95
C ILE A 73 5.30 -7.82 3.11
N ALA A 74 4.18 -7.12 3.28
CA ALA A 74 3.99 -6.15 4.35
C ALA A 74 2.51 -6.01 4.74
N PRO A 75 2.20 -5.73 6.02
CA PRO A 75 3.13 -5.77 7.16
C PRO A 75 3.55 -7.21 7.52
N LEU A 76 4.76 -7.41 8.04
CA LEU A 76 5.24 -8.69 8.59
C LEU A 76 5.16 -8.64 10.12
N TRP A 77 4.52 -9.63 10.72
CA TRP A 77 4.33 -9.79 12.17
C TRP A 77 5.05 -11.05 12.65
#